data_AF-A0ABD0RSW0-F1
#
_entry.id   AF-A0ABD0RSW0-F1
#
_cell.length_a   1.000
_cell.length_b   1.000
_cell.length_c   1.000
_cell.angle_alpha   90.00
_cell.angle_beta   90.00
_cell.angle_gamma   90.00
#
_symmetry.space_group_name_H-M   'P 1'
#
loop_
_entity.id
_entity.type
_entity.pdbx_description
1 polymer ?
#
loop_
_entity_poly.entity_id
_entity_poly.type
_entity_poly.pdbx_seq_one_letter_code
_entity_poly.pdbx_strand_id
1 'polypeptide(L)' 'DSWEWSDKWSRFFRHWAAGQPSQSSGSGDCVGMTRNNFGKWAQYSCDLRQPFICHGGEL' A
#
# COMPACT_ATOMS: atom_id res chain seq x y z
N ASP A 1 9.55 7.37 5.50
CA ASP A 1 8.79 6.23 6.07
C ASP A 1 9.57 4.94 5.76
N SER A 2 9.27 3.80 6.38
CA SER A 2 9.99 2.52 6.14
C SER A 2 9.32 1.66 5.05
N TRP A 3 8.40 2.24 4.27
CA TRP A 3 7.62 1.54 3.26
C TRP A 3 8.39 1.36 1.95
N GLU A 4 8.28 0.17 1.36
CA GLU A 4 8.91 -0.18 0.09
C GLU A 4 7.93 -0.93 -0.82
N TRP A 5 8.12 -0.76 -2.13
CA TRP A 5 7.41 -1.55 -3.13
C TRP A 5 7.95 -2.98 -3.16
N SER A 6 7.09 -3.95 -3.47
CA SER A 6 7.45 -5.38 -3.54
C SER A 6 8.48 -5.69 -4.63
N ASP A 7 8.51 -4.91 -5.71
CA ASP A 7 9.47 -4.97 -6.81
C ASP A 7 10.74 -4.13 -6.58
N LYS A 8 10.86 -3.49 -5.41
CA LYS A 8 11.93 -2.55 -5.05
C LYS A 8 12.03 -1.32 -5.98
N TRP A 9 11.00 -1.02 -6.77
CA TRP A 9 10.95 0.19 -7.59
C TRP A 9 10.97 1.47 -6.74
N SER A 10 11.21 2.59 -7.42
CA SER A 10 11.39 3.93 -6.87
C SER A 10 10.43 4.31 -5.72
N ARG A 11 11.02 4.90 -4.67
CA ARG A 11 10.37 5.19 -3.39
C ARG A 11 9.68 6.56 -3.32
N PHE A 12 9.70 7.34 -4.39
CA PHE A 12 9.32 8.76 -4.31
C PHE A 12 7.81 9.01 -4.33
N PHE A 13 7.03 8.19 -5.04
CA PHE A 13 5.57 8.39 -5.10
C PHE A 13 4.88 7.75 -3.90
N ARG A 14 3.99 8.54 -3.27
CA ARG A 14 3.11 8.12 -2.18
C ARG A 14 1.71 8.70 -2.39
N HIS A 15 0.68 7.87 -2.24
CA HIS A 15 -0.71 8.31 -2.38
C HIS A 15 -1.56 7.96 -1.14
N TRP A 16 -1.01 8.21 0.05
CA TRP A 16 -1.66 7.93 1.32
C TRP A 16 -2.97 8.70 1.50
N ALA A 17 -3.95 8.05 2.14
CA ALA A 17 -5.10 8.72 2.72
C ALA A 17 -4.68 9.64 3.86
N ALA A 18 -5.51 10.63 4.18
CA ALA A 18 -5.25 11.50 5.33
C ALA A 18 -5.14 10.65 6.61
N GLY A 19 -4.07 10.87 7.39
CA GLY A 19 -3.79 10.10 8.61
C GLY A 19 -3.15 8.73 8.38
N GLN A 20 -2.70 8.41 7.17
CA GLN A 20 -1.97 7.18 6.85
C GLN A 20 -0.52 7.49 6.43
N PRO A 21 0.44 6.59 6.68
CA PRO A 21 0.29 5.36 7.48
C PRO A 21 0.07 5.68 8.97
N SER A 22 -0.83 4.95 9.62
CA SER A 22 -1.02 4.99 11.06
C SER A 22 0.17 4.36 11.80
N GLN A 23 0.60 4.97 12.90
CA GLN A 23 1.62 4.35 13.77
C GLN A 23 1.04 3.21 14.64
N SER A 24 -0.29 3.03 14.67
CA SER A 24 -0.98 2.20 15.68
C SER A 24 -1.24 0.75 15.31
N SER A 25 -0.97 0.30 14.09
CA SER A 25 -1.32 -1.08 13.69
C SER A 25 -0.14 -2.03 13.90
N GLY A 26 -0.11 -2.71 15.04
CA GLY A 26 0.81 -3.82 15.34
C GLY A 26 0.69 -5.06 14.45
N SER A 27 0.07 -4.96 13.26
CA SER A 27 -0.02 -6.05 12.28
C SER A 27 -0.25 -5.59 10.82
N GLY A 28 -0.17 -4.27 10.56
CA GLY A 28 -0.52 -3.69 9.26
C GLY A 28 0.69 -3.31 8.42
N ASP A 29 1.39 -4.31 7.86
CA ASP A 29 2.60 -4.11 7.03
C ASP A 29 2.32 -4.17 5.52
N CYS A 30 1.05 -4.22 5.13
CA CYS A 30 0.63 -4.22 3.72
C CYS A 30 -0.16 -2.95 3.36
N VAL A 31 -0.05 -2.56 2.09
CA VAL A 31 -0.75 -1.39 1.54
C VAL A 31 -1.88 -1.84 0.63
N GLY A 32 -3.04 -1.23 0.82
CA GLY A 32 -4.20 -1.40 -0.06
C GLY A 32 -4.72 -0.05 -0.51
N MET A 33 -5.41 -0.02 -1.65
CA MET A 33 -6.09 1.16 -2.16
C MET A 33 -7.60 0.96 -2.16
N THR A 34 -8.36 2.02 -1.96
CA THR A 34 -9.83 1.98 -2.04
C THR A 34 -10.36 2.91 -3.14
N ARG A 35 -11.30 2.41 -3.94
CA ARG A 35 -11.95 3.20 -5.00
C ARG A 35 -12.75 4.37 -4.42
N ASN A 36 -13.35 4.19 -3.25
CA ASN A 36 -14.19 5.21 -2.62
C ASN A 36 -13.40 6.43 -2.15
N ASN A 37 -12.08 6.29 -1.96
CA ASN A 37 -11.18 7.39 -1.61
C ASN A 37 -10.23 7.71 -2.77
N PHE A 38 -10.74 7.65 -4.00
CA PHE A 38 -9.99 8.03 -5.21
C PHE A 38 -8.67 7.26 -5.40
N GLY A 39 -8.61 6.01 -4.94
CA GLY A 39 -7.40 5.19 -5.02
C GLY A 39 -6.35 5.51 -3.94
N LYS A 40 -6.67 6.34 -2.94
CA LYS A 40 -5.77 6.59 -1.81
C LYS A 40 -5.49 5.33 -1.01
N TRP A 41 -4.28 5.30 -0.46
CA TRP A 41 -3.70 4.14 0.20
C TRP A 41 -3.94 4.17 1.71
N ALA A 42 -4.07 3.00 2.30
CA ALA A 42 -4.09 2.80 3.74
C ALA A 42 -3.34 1.51 4.09
N GLN A 43 -2.91 1.42 5.35
CA GLN A 43 -2.39 0.18 5.90
C GLN A 43 -3.53 -0.84 6.08
N TYR A 44 -3.23 -2.08 5.74
CA TYR A 44 -4.08 -3.24 5.98
C TYR A 44 -3.22 -4.39 6.52
N SER A 45 -3.84 -5.31 7.25
CA SER A 45 -3.21 -6.59 7.58
C SER A 45 -2.96 -7.38 6.30
N CYS A 46 -1.76 -7.94 6.17
CA CYS A 46 -1.36 -8.77 5.04
C CYS A 46 -2.15 -10.09 4.96
N ASP A 47 -2.75 -10.54 6.07
CA ASP A 47 -3.53 -11.77 6.12
C ASP A 47 -4.95 -11.60 5.55
N LEU A 48 -5.36 -10.36 5.26
CA LEU A 48 -6.65 -10.08 4.67
C LEU A 48 -6.65 -10.48 3.19
N ARG A 49 -7.50 -11.45 2.84
CA ARG A 49 -7.73 -11.81 1.44
C ARG A 49 -8.44 -10.66 0.72
N GLN A 50 -7.76 -10.03 -0.24
CA GLN A 50 -8.25 -8.88 -1.01
C GLN A 50 -7.93 -9.05 -2.50
N PRO A 51 -8.70 -8.41 -3.40
CA PRO A 51 -8.26 -8.21 -4.78
C PRO A 51 -6.94 -7.42 -4.81
N PHE A 52 -6.06 -7.77 -5.75
CA PHE A 52 -4.74 -7.13 -5.89
C PHE A 52 -4.45 -6.78 -7.35
N ILE A 53 -3.42 -5.96 -7.54
CA ILE A 53 -2.94 -5.53 -8.86
C ILE A 53 -1.57 -6.17 -9.08
N CYS A 54 -1.39 -6.83 -10.23
CA CYS A 54 -0.08 -7.27 -10.68
C CYS A 54 0.61 -6.13 -11.45
N HIS A 55 1.89 -5.93 -11.21
CA HIS A 55 2.76 -5.15 -12.08
C HIS A 55 3.80 -6.10 -12.68
N GLY A 56 3.89 -6.12 -14.00
CA GLY A 56 4.82 -6.95 -14.75
C GLY A 56 5.00 -6.39 -16.15
N GLY A 57 6.25 -6.21 -16.55
CA GLY A 57 6.67 -5.74 -17.86
C GLY A 57 8.14 -6.07 -18.00
N GLU A 58 8.41 -7.22 -18.63
CA GLU A 58 9.74 -7.64 -19.04
C GLU A 58 10.22 -6.74 -20.19
N LEU A 59 11.43 -6.19 -20.05
CA LEU A 59 12.46 -6.24 -21.08
C LEU A 59 13.80 -6.55 -20.39
#